data_AF-A0A562ZP95-F1
#
_entry.id   AF-A0A562ZP95-F1
#
_cell.length_a   1.000
_cell.length_b   1.000
_cell.length_c   1.000
_cell.angle_alpha   90.00
_cell.angle_beta   90.00
_cell.angle_gamma   90.00
#
_symmetry.space_group_name_H-M   'P 1'
#
loop_
_entity.id
_entity.type
_entity.pdbx_description
1 polymer ?
#
loop_
_entity_poly.entity_id
_entity_poly.type
_entity_poly.pdbx_seq_one_letter_code
_entity_poly.pdbx_strand_id
1 'polypeptide(L)' 'MTSDYRIESNQPIAGRLWPAQGSQQLDVSDLSLAITLAAKSFTPSSEIRVVHVPTGEIIFRKPPKAHAEWTGEL' A
#
# COMPACT_ATOMS: atom_id res chain seq x y z
N MET A 1 -1.10 -5.02 -22.89
CA MET A 1 -1.72 -3.78 -22.39
C MET A 1 -1.04 -3.48 -21.07
N THR A 2 -0.43 -2.30 -20.93
CA THR A 2 0.03 -1.81 -19.63
C THR A 2 -1.25 -1.38 -18.91
N SER A 3 -1.53 -1.98 -17.75
CA SER A 3 -2.64 -1.55 -16.92
C SER A 3 -2.09 -0.65 -15.83
N ASP A 4 -2.79 0.43 -15.53
CA ASP A 4 -2.43 1.26 -14.40
C ASP A 4 -2.94 0.64 -13.09
N TYR A 5 -2.06 0.61 -12.11
CA TYR A 5 -2.32 0.16 -10.75
C TYR A 5 -2.17 1.35 -9.81
N ARG A 6 -3.17 1.57 -8.97
CA ARG A 6 -3.16 2.62 -7.96
C ARG A 6 -2.79 2.03 -6.61
N ILE A 7 -1.73 2.54 -6.02
CA ILE A 7 -1.46 2.36 -4.60
C ILE A 7 -2.24 3.43 -3.86
N GLU A 8 -3.03 3.08 -2.85
CA GLU A 8 -3.84 4.05 -2.09
C GLU A 8 -3.95 3.72 -0.60
N SER A 9 -4.24 4.75 0.21
CA SER A 9 -4.49 4.69 1.64
C SER A 9 -5.35 5.88 2.08
N ASN A 10 -6.11 5.71 3.17
CA ASN A 10 -6.87 6.82 3.78
C ASN A 10 -5.98 7.78 4.60
N GLN A 11 -4.71 7.44 4.80
CA GLN A 11 -3.71 8.29 5.46
C GLN A 11 -2.48 8.49 4.58
N PRO A 12 -1.72 9.57 4.80
CA PRO A 12 -0.45 9.79 4.14
C PRO A 12 0.45 8.56 4.19
N ILE A 13 0.98 8.18 3.04
CA ILE A 13 1.89 7.05 2.90
C ILE A 13 3.31 7.56 3.06
N ALA A 14 4.09 6.86 3.89
CA ALA A 14 5.51 7.10 4.08
C ALA A 14 6.33 5.89 3.61
N GLY A 15 7.54 6.10 3.14
CA GLY A 15 8.43 5.02 2.75
C GLY A 15 9.69 5.54 2.08
N ARG A 16 10.79 4.78 2.17
CA ARG A 16 12.07 5.16 1.54
C ARG A 16 11.95 5.29 0.02
N LEU A 17 11.14 4.44 -0.60
CA LEU A 17 10.92 4.41 -2.05
C LEU A 17 9.63 5.14 -2.45
N TRP A 18 8.95 5.78 -1.50
CA TRP A 18 7.73 6.51 -1.78
C TRP A 18 8.07 7.89 -2.36
N PRO A 19 7.68 8.19 -3.61
CA PRO A 19 8.20 9.34 -4.35
C PRO A 19 7.63 10.68 -3.87
N ALA A 20 6.47 10.67 -3.19
CA ALA A 20 5.78 11.88 -2.78
C ALA A 20 5.46 11.84 -1.27
N GLN A 21 6.29 12.52 -0.47
CA GLN A 21 6.05 12.69 0.96
C GLN A 21 4.66 13.30 1.19
N GLY A 22 3.85 12.67 2.05
CA GLY A 22 2.50 13.14 2.34
C GLY A 22 1.43 12.69 1.35
N SER A 23 1.79 12.10 0.20
CA SER A 23 0.79 11.58 -0.75
C SER A 23 0.07 10.35 -0.18
N GLN A 24 -1.22 10.26 -0.44
CA GLN A 24 -2.09 9.13 -0.11
C GLN A 24 -2.19 8.12 -1.24
N GLN A 25 -1.72 8.48 -2.45
CA GLN A 25 -1.82 7.63 -3.63
C GLN A 25 -0.63 7.74 -4.57
N LEU A 26 -0.41 6.69 -5.37
CA LEU A 26 0.57 6.64 -6.45
C LEU A 26 0.10 5.70 -7.55
N ASP A 27 0.04 6.19 -8.78
CA ASP A 27 -0.29 5.38 -9.97
C ASP A 27 0.99 4.82 -10.59
N VAL A 28 0.97 3.53 -10.94
CA VAL A 28 2.11 2.76 -11.46
C VAL A 28 1.62 1.82 -12.56
N SER A 29 2.29 1.77 -13.70
CA SER A 29 1.86 0.92 -14.83
C SER A 29 2.35 -0.54 -14.78
N ASP A 30 2.92 -0.97 -13.65
CA ASP A 30 3.43 -2.33 -13.42
C ASP A 30 2.96 -2.87 -12.05
N LEU A 31 2.37 -4.07 -12.07
CA LEU A 31 1.79 -4.70 -10.88
C LEU A 31 2.85 -5.04 -9.84
N SER A 32 3.96 -5.63 -10.27
CA SER A 32 5.02 -6.10 -9.37
C SER A 32 5.68 -4.92 -8.66
N LEU A 33 5.89 -3.81 -9.37
CA LEU A 33 6.36 -2.56 -8.81
C LEU A 33 5.33 -1.97 -7.84
N ALA A 34 4.05 -1.92 -8.21
CA ALA A 34 2.99 -1.41 -7.33
C ALA A 34 2.90 -2.17 -6.01
N ILE A 35 2.91 -3.51 -6.06
CA ILE A 35 2.94 -4.38 -4.88
C ILE A 35 4.21 -4.14 -4.07
N THR A 36 5.37 -4.05 -4.70
CA THR A 36 6.65 -3.85 -4.01
C THR A 36 6.68 -2.52 -3.26
N LEU A 37 6.20 -1.44 -3.87
CA LEU A 37 6.08 -0.13 -3.23
C LEU A 37 5.09 -0.17 -2.07
N ALA A 38 3.87 -0.69 -2.28
CA ALA A 38 2.86 -0.83 -1.22
C ALA A 38 3.39 -1.67 -0.03
N ALA A 39 4.07 -2.78 -0.31
CA ALA A 39 4.64 -3.66 0.71
C ALA A 39 5.77 -2.98 1.51
N LYS A 40 6.56 -2.10 0.89
CA LYS A 40 7.68 -1.40 1.55
C LYS A 40 7.29 -0.03 2.15
N SER A 41 6.11 0.49 1.83
CA SER A 41 5.55 1.69 2.43
C SER A 41 4.90 1.43 3.78
N PHE A 42 4.61 2.49 4.54
CA PHE A 42 4.00 2.42 5.86
C PHE A 42 3.04 3.59 6.06
N THR A 43 2.02 3.32 6.85
CA THR A 43 0.96 4.22 7.30
C THR A 43 0.78 3.99 8.80
N PRO A 44 0.55 5.03 9.62
CA PRO A 44 0.43 4.88 11.07
C PRO A 44 -0.70 3.93 11.50
N SER A 45 -1.88 4.06 10.90
CA SER A 45 -3.06 3.32 11.35
C SER A 45 -4.04 2.98 10.22
N SER A 46 -3.62 3.10 8.96
CA SER A 46 -4.46 2.80 7.79
C SER A 46 -3.92 1.65 6.97
N GLU A 47 -4.81 1.05 6.21
CA GLU A 47 -4.46 0.05 5.22
C GLU A 47 -3.84 0.69 3.97
N ILE A 48 -2.88 0.00 3.36
CA ILE A 48 -2.38 0.33 2.02
C ILE A 48 -2.92 -0.73 1.05
N ARG A 49 -3.53 -0.29 -0.06
CA ARG A 49 -4.09 -1.16 -1.10
C ARG A 49 -3.39 -0.95 -2.43
N VAL A 50 -3.38 -1.98 -3.27
CA VAL A 50 -3.12 -1.86 -4.70
C VAL A 50 -4.41 -2.19 -5.43
N VAL A 51 -4.89 -1.25 -6.23
CA VAL A 51 -6.12 -1.35 -7.00
C VAL A 51 -5.76 -1.42 -8.49
N HIS A 52 -6.32 -2.39 -9.21
CA HIS A 52 -6.26 -2.41 -10.67
C HIS A 52 -7.28 -1.40 -11.21
N VAL A 53 -6.79 -0.25 -11.70
CA VAL A 53 -7.62 0.93 -12.02
C VAL A 53 -8.75 0.63 -12.99
N PRO A 54 -8.56 -0.14 -14.09
CA PRO A 54 -9.64 -0.43 -15.03
C PRO A 54 -10.84 -1.18 -14.42
N THR A 55 -10.59 -2.04 -13.44
CA THR A 55 -11.62 -2.93 -12.85
C THR A 55 -12.09 -2.49 -11.46
N GLY A 56 -11.29 -1.69 -10.76
CA GLY A 56 -11.50 -1.39 -9.34
C GLY A 56 -11.15 -2.54 -8.38
N GLU A 57 -10.65 -3.68 -8.88
CA GLU A 57 -10.29 -4.82 -8.04
C GLU A 57 -9.06 -4.52 -7.17
N ILE A 58 -9.13 -4.92 -5.91
CA ILE A 58 -7.99 -4.85 -4.98
C ILE A 58 -7.12 -6.08 -5.20
N ILE A 59 -5.93 -5.89 -5.76
CA ILE A 59 -5.00 -6.97 -6.07
C ILE A 59 -4.07 -7.27 -4.88
N PHE A 60 -3.83 -6.28 -4.03
CA PHE A 60 -3.02 -6.45 -2.82
C PHE A 60 -3.56 -5.60 -1.67
N ARG A 61 -3.51 -6.17 -0.47
CA ARG A 61 -3.98 -5.55 0.76
C ARG A 61 -2.91 -5.67 1.83
N LYS A 62 -2.42 -4.54 2.31
CA LYS A 62 -1.52 -4.46 3.46
C LYS A 62 -2.25 -3.83 4.63
N PRO A 63 -2.66 -4.62 5.65
CA PRO A 63 -3.33 -4.07 6.81
C PRO A 63 -2.42 -3.06 7.53
N PRO A 64 -3.00 -2.11 8.30
CA PRO A 64 -2.20 -1.32 9.23
C PRO A 64 -1.36 -2.26 10.08
N LYS A 65 -0.15 -1.83 10.48
CA LYS A 65 0.60 -2.60 11.47
C LYS A 65 -0.28 -2.69 12.71
N ALA A 66 -0.86 -3.87 12.97
CA ALA A 66 -1.28 -4.20 14.31
C ALA A 66 -0.04 -3.97 15.18
N HIS A 67 -0.20 -3.21 16.27
CA HIS A 67 0.70 -3.38 17.38
C HIS A 67 0.71 -4.89 17.62
N ALA A 68 1.82 -5.56 17.34
CA ALA A 68 1.92 -6.98 17.60
C ALA A 68 1.84 -7.11 19.11
N GLU A 69 0.63 -7.22 19.64
CA GLU A 69 0.39 -7.68 20.99
C GLU A 69 0.89 -9.11 20.99
N TRP A 70 2.16 -9.27 21.38
CA TRP A 70 2.71 -10.56 21.76
C TRP A 70 1.91 -11.02 22.98
N THR A 71 0.84 -11.78 22.76
CA THR A 71 0.27 -12.64 23.78
C THR A 71 1.21 -13.83 23.95
N GLY A 72 2.34 -13.58 24.63
CA GLY A 72 3.15 -14.64 25.19
C GLY A 72 2.41 -15.20 26.39
N GLU A 73 1.59 -16.24 26.16
CA GLU A 73 1.15 -17.12 27.24
C GLU A 73 2.35 -17.95 27.72
N LEU A 74 2.69 -17.82 29.00
CA LEU A 74 3.51 -18.73 29.80
C LEU A 74 2.59 -19.46 30.79
#